data_AF-A0A519DUZ7-F1
#
_entry.id   AF-A0A519DUZ7-F1
#
_cell.length_a   1.000
_cell.length_b   1.000
_cell.length_c   1.000
_cell.angle_alpha   90.00
_cell.angle_beta   90.00
_cell.angle_gamma   90.00
#
_symmetry.space_group_name_H-M   'P 1'
#
loop_
_entity.id
_entity.type
_entity.pdbx_description
1 polymer ?
#
loop_
_entity_poly.entity_id
_entity_poly.type
_entity_poly.pdbx_seq_one_letter_code
_entity_poly.pdbx_strand_id
1 'polypeptide(L)' 'MNWEDLQFFLTIARSGSLSGAARVLGVNQATVSRRLASLEQQLNVRL' A
#
# COMPACT_ATOMS: atom_id res chain seq x y z
N MET A 1 10.58 -9.34 1.90
CA MET A 1 9.42 -8.67 2.49
C MET A 1 9.93 -7.83 3.65
N ASN A 2 9.93 -6.51 3.50
CA ASN A 2 10.49 -5.60 4.51
C ASN A 2 9.37 -5.15 5.47
N TRP A 3 9.72 -4.84 6.72
CA TRP A 3 8.75 -4.38 7.73
C TRP A 3 8.01 -3.10 7.29
N GLU A 4 8.67 -2.22 6.54
CA GLU A 4 8.05 -1.04 5.93
C GLU A 4 6.88 -1.40 5.01
N ASP A 5 7.02 -2.46 4.21
CA ASP A 5 6.00 -2.87 3.25
C ASP A 5 4.72 -3.34 3.98
N LEU A 6 4.91 -4.02 5.12
CA LEU A 6 3.83 -4.42 6.02
C LEU A 6 3.14 -3.23 6.68
N GLN A 7 3.90 -2.26 7.21
CA GLN A 7 3.31 -1.03 7.75
C GLN A 7 2.55 -0.23 6.68
N PHE A 8 3.09 -0.18 5.47
CA PHE A 8 2.47 0.50 4.33
C PHE A 8 1.16 -0.18 3.94
N PHE A 9 1.17 -1.51 3.78
CA PHE A 9 -0.02 -2.30 3.49
C PHE A 9 -1.10 -2.13 4.57
N LEU A 10 -0.70 -2.17 5.84
CA LEU A 10 -1.62 -2.03 6.97
C LEU A 10 -2.24 -0.63 7.03
N THR A 11 -1.50 0.39 6.60
CA THR A 11 -2.05 1.75 6.46
C THR A 11 -3.07 1.82 5.33
N ILE A 12 -2.81 1.19 4.19
CA ILE A 12 -3.77 1.07 3.08
C ILE A 12 -5.05 0.38 3.57
N ALA A 13 -4.91 -0.80 4.19
CA ALA A 13 -6.03 -1.58 4.68
C ALA A 13 -6.89 -0.81 5.71
N ARG A 14 -6.26 -0.08 6.65
CA ARG A 14 -6.97 0.73 7.65
C ARG A 14 -7.67 1.95 7.07
N SER A 15 -7.08 2.55 6.03
CA SER A 15 -7.64 3.74 5.41
C SER A 15 -8.85 3.46 4.49
N GLY A 16 -9.07 2.19 4.13
CA GLY A 16 -10.21 1.74 3.32
C GLY A 16 -10.22 2.23 1.87
N SER A 17 -9.25 3.04 1.46
CA SER A 17 -9.14 3.59 0.11
C SER A 17 -7.70 4.02 -0.20
N LEU A 18 -7.29 3.93 -1.48
CA LEU A 18 -5.96 4.35 -1.91
C LEU A 18 -5.74 5.87 -1.71
N SER A 19 -6.77 6.68 -1.88
CA SER A 19 -6.75 8.13 -1.65
C SER A 19 -6.64 8.47 -0.16
N GLY A 20 -7.33 7.74 0.71
CA GLY A 20 -7.19 7.86 2.17
C GLY A 20 -5.77 7.48 2.62
N ALA A 21 -5.25 6.36 2.13
CA ALA A 21 -3.88 5.91 2.40
C ALA A 21 -2.85 6.97 1.97
N ALA A 22 -3.00 7.50 0.76
CA ALA A 22 -2.10 8.52 0.20
C ALA A 22 -2.04 9.77 1.09
N ARG A 23 -3.19 10.21 1.61
CA ARG A 23 -3.27 11.34 2.55
C ARG A 23 -2.56 11.04 3.87
N VAL A 24 -2.74 9.84 4.43
CA VAL A 24 -2.09 9.43 5.70
C VAL A 24 -0.58 9.30 5.54
N LEU A 25 -0.14 8.75 4.40
CA LEU A 25 1.27 8.48 4.11
C LEU A 25 2.02 9.69 3.52
N GLY A 26 1.32 10.79 3.22
CA GLY A 26 1.92 12.00 2.64
C GLY A 26 2.47 11.80 1.22
N VAL A 27 1.93 10.84 0.47
CA VAL A 27 2.38 10.51 -0.89
C VAL A 27 1.23 10.66 -1.89
N ASN A 28 1.53 10.58 -3.19
CA ASN A 28 0.48 10.54 -4.20
C ASN A 28 -0.17 9.14 -4.30
N GLN A 29 -1.41 9.10 -4.76
CA GLN A 29 -2.17 7.85 -4.94
C GLN A 29 -1.46 6.86 -5.88
N ALA A 30 -0.77 7.36 -6.92
CA ALA A 30 -0.01 6.53 -7.85
C ALA A 30 1.14 5.77 -7.16
N THR A 31 1.78 6.36 -6.15
CA THR A 31 2.85 5.71 -5.37
C THR A 31 2.27 4.63 -4.48
N VAL A 32 1.11 4.88 -3.86
CA VAL A 32 0.40 3.85 -3.09
C VAL A 32 0.03 2.67 -3.98
N SER A 33 -0.55 2.93 -5.16
CA SER A 33 -0.93 1.89 -6.13
C SER A 33 0.27 1.07 -6.61
N ARG A 34 1.39 1.72 -6.95
CA ARG A 34 2.63 0.99 -7.36
C ARG A 34 3.19 0.12 -6.24
N ARG A 35 3.21 0.62 -4.99
CA ARG A 35 3.69 -0.15 -3.84
C ARG A 35 2.78 -1.34 -3.54
N LEU A 36 1.47 -1.15 -3.63
CA LEU A 36 0.50 -2.24 -3.47
C LEU A 36 0.70 -3.32 -4.55
N ALA A 37 0.81 -2.92 -5.82
CA ALA A 37 1.06 -3.86 -6.91
C ALA A 37 2.38 -4.62 -6.73
N SER A 38 3.44 -3.96 -6.25
CA SER A 38 4.70 -4.64 -5.94
C SER A 38 4.54 -5.66 -4.81
N LEU A 39 3.74 -5.34 -3.79
CA LEU A 39 3.45 -6.23 -2.67
C LEU A 39 2.66 -7.47 -3.12
N GLU A 40 1.64 -7.27 -3.95
CA GLU A 40 0.86 -8.35 -4.58
C GLU A 40 1.75 -9.29 -5.38
N GLN A 41 2.67 -8.75 -6.18
CA GLN A 41 3.64 -9.53 -6.95
C GLN A 41 4.60 -10.32 -6.05
N GLN A 42 5.11 -9.71 -4.98
CA GLN A 42 6.00 -10.41 -4.03
C GLN A 42 5.30 -11.56 -3.30
N LEU A 43 4.02 -11.38 -2.98
CA LEU A 43 3.21 -12.37 -2.30
C LEU A 43 2.56 -13.39 -3.25
N ASN A 44 2.65 -13.16 -4.56
CA ASN A 44 1.97 -13.94 -5.59
C ASN A 44 0.45 -14.07 -5.33
N VAL A 45 -0.17 -12.98 -4.87
CA VAL A 45 -1.60 -12.87 -4.58
C VAL A 45 -2.16 -11.60 -5.19
N ARG A 46 -3.48 -11.53 -5.36
CA ARG A 46 -4.20 -10.32 -5.75
C ARG A 46 -5.14 -9.93 -4.62
N LEU A 47 -5.04 -8.69 -4.14
CA LEU A 47 -5.69 -8.20 -2.92
C LEU A 47 -6.78 -7.17 -3.21
#